data_AF-A0A1I7T7H9-F1
#
_entry.id   AF-A0A1I7T7H9-F1
#
_cell.length_a   1.000
_cell.length_b   1.000
_cell.length_c   1.000
_cell.angle_alpha   90.00
_cell.angle_beta   90.00
_cell.angle_gamma   90.00
#
_symmetry.space_group_name_H-M   'P 1'
#
loop_
_entity.id
_entity.type
_entity.pdbx_description
1 polymer ?
#
loop_
_entity_poly.entity_id
_entity_poly.type
_entity_poly.pdbx_seq_one_letter_code
_entity_poly.pdbx_strand_id
1 'polypeptide(L)'
;MRVTILGSTLTARHFVKYLGSCHQSVQISLWTFDKVQYSEFDNVSTCLRYSGIKNLPNALLAADVVINLHECTDFSLLPDNAKLQLHNVEVVRSILFHCNSPIIHLSTPFLQCSHRWPNVYEPERDPVVFKPQWPFPEYCASKYEAEKLVRASSNDCYIVRSVPTYGEGDECSILTDLIYFSNDKLVVSLGDDDGHMQMAYAGNISVAIWSAVCRLLSQSTSLDLNESFDDELGDLLISAENSFRLHEATEKNVEEYKPLLDVIKEEDENLEGYRARHNTVRTSFDDDYEIKKDDKMIIIGDSEVFSNNETTFQGFQAALETVSVQNLEFSILKDVALANDKKRVFEIFLINDETPKKTVYNTYSQLLFNNKRLRSATQLSFIPLYYIYLLFSMVIQFAIKLLGPMKFATMLPNPSFLYFYFHHWTFFNSTKSLLMLGYKPDLEFNECISKCAKHYREFRKNDVRLFSWQNSMTKDKNTSDTHMCVR
;
A
#
# COMPACT_ATOMS: atom_id res chain seq x y z
N MET A 1 -4.23 -3.77 29.15
CA MET A 1 -3.61 -3.17 27.95
C MET A 1 -4.61 -2.24 27.29
N ARG A 2 -4.19 -1.03 26.92
CA ARG A 2 -4.96 -0.05 26.17
C ARG A 2 -4.40 0.10 24.76
N VAL A 3 -5.24 -0.15 23.76
CA VAL A 3 -4.90 -0.03 22.34
C VAL A 3 -5.62 1.18 21.77
N THR A 4 -4.88 2.13 21.22
CA THR A 4 -5.46 3.26 20.50
C THR A 4 -5.51 2.97 19.00
N ILE A 5 -6.70 3.02 18.42
CA ILE A 5 -6.93 2.81 16.98
C ILE A 5 -7.33 4.14 16.36
N LEU A 6 -6.62 4.56 15.33
CA LEU A 6 -6.88 5.82 14.63
C LEU A 6 -7.45 5.51 13.25
N GLY A 7 -8.57 6.13 12.89
CA GLY A 7 -9.20 5.99 11.58
C GLY A 7 -10.48 5.15 11.60
N SER A 8 -11.20 5.21 10.48
CA SER A 8 -12.50 4.57 10.28
C SER A 8 -12.57 3.73 9.00
N THR A 9 -11.40 3.39 8.45
CA THR A 9 -11.27 2.51 7.28
C THR A 9 -11.94 1.15 7.54
N LEU A 10 -12.25 0.41 6.47
CA LEU A 10 -12.81 -0.93 6.58
C LEU A 10 -11.94 -1.81 7.50
N THR A 11 -10.62 -1.76 7.34
CA THR A 11 -9.66 -2.44 8.20
C THR A 11 -9.79 -2.03 9.66
N ALA A 12 -9.91 -0.73 9.96
CA ALA A 12 -10.09 -0.24 11.34
C ALA A 12 -11.40 -0.76 11.96
N ARG A 13 -12.48 -0.75 11.19
CA ARG A 13 -13.80 -1.25 11.62
C ARG A 13 -13.75 -2.74 11.96
N HIS A 14 -13.13 -3.53 11.10
CA HIS A 14 -12.92 -4.97 11.35
C HIS A 14 -12.00 -5.22 12.54
N PHE A 15 -10.95 -4.42 12.70
CA PHE A 15 -10.01 -4.59 13.80
C PHE A 15 -10.64 -4.28 15.17
N VAL A 16 -11.47 -3.23 15.27
CA VAL A 16 -12.24 -2.94 16.49
C VAL A 16 -13.18 -4.10 16.84
N LYS A 17 -13.90 -4.65 15.85
CA LYS A 17 -14.80 -5.81 16.05
C LYS A 17 -14.03 -7.06 16.47
N TYR A 18 -12.87 -7.30 15.87
CA TYR A 18 -11.98 -8.41 16.21
C TYR A 18 -11.52 -8.31 17.66
N LEU A 19 -11.00 -7.16 18.10
CA LEU A 19 -10.60 -6.97 19.50
C LEU A 19 -11.78 -7.11 20.47
N GLY A 20 -12.94 -6.54 20.14
CA GLY A 20 -14.13 -6.64 20.97
C GLY A 20 -14.63 -8.09 21.14
N SER A 21 -14.43 -8.93 20.14
CA SER A 21 -14.90 -10.33 20.16
C SER A 21 -13.87 -11.28 20.77
N CYS A 22 -12.60 -11.16 20.36
CA CYS A 22 -11.53 -12.10 20.70
C CYS A 22 -10.69 -11.67 21.91
N HIS A 23 -10.67 -10.37 22.24
CA HIS A 23 -9.77 -9.79 23.25
C HIS A 23 -10.50 -8.83 24.18
N GLN A 24 -11.55 -9.31 24.85
CA GLN A 24 -12.44 -8.50 25.71
C GLN A 24 -11.73 -7.81 26.90
N SER A 25 -10.52 -8.25 27.28
CA SER A 25 -9.70 -7.61 28.31
C SER A 25 -8.96 -6.36 27.82
N VAL A 26 -8.95 -6.11 26.51
CA VAL A 26 -8.29 -4.95 25.90
C VAL A 26 -9.22 -3.74 25.97
N GLN A 27 -8.71 -2.65 26.53
CA GLN A 27 -9.38 -1.36 26.45
C GLN A 27 -9.07 -0.71 25.11
N ILE A 28 -10.10 -0.27 24.39
CA ILE A 28 -9.95 0.31 23.05
C ILE A 28 -10.19 1.83 23.15
N SER A 29 -9.26 2.62 22.63
CA SER A 29 -9.45 4.04 22.37
C SER A 29 -9.56 4.27 20.87
N LEU A 30 -10.75 4.46 20.35
CA LEU A 30 -10.99 4.71 18.93
C LEU A 30 -11.03 6.22 18.67
N TRP A 31 -10.23 6.68 17.72
CA TRP A 31 -10.27 8.05 17.21
C TRP A 31 -10.64 8.07 15.74
N THR A 32 -11.56 8.96 15.37
CA THR A 32 -11.91 9.26 13.97
C THR A 32 -11.71 10.74 13.67
N PHE A 33 -11.30 11.06 12.45
CA PHE A 33 -11.13 12.46 12.06
C PHE A 33 -12.50 13.16 11.89
N ASP A 34 -13.45 12.45 11.33
CA ASP A 34 -14.84 12.84 11.14
C ASP A 34 -15.71 12.52 12.37
N LYS A 35 -16.91 13.08 12.39
CA LYS A 35 -17.90 12.87 13.46
C LYS A 35 -18.88 11.73 13.13
N VAL A 36 -18.57 10.92 12.12
CA VAL A 36 -19.44 9.83 11.68
C VAL A 36 -19.58 8.82 12.83
N GLN A 37 -20.83 8.48 13.14
CA GLN A 37 -21.14 7.45 14.11
C GLN A 37 -21.21 6.09 13.41
N TYR A 38 -20.43 5.15 13.89
CA TYR A 38 -20.44 3.77 13.44
C TYR A 38 -21.20 2.93 14.47
N SER A 39 -22.51 2.74 14.23
CA SER A 39 -23.40 2.01 15.14
C SER A 39 -22.93 0.59 15.46
N GLU A 40 -22.17 -0.01 14.54
CA GLU A 40 -21.55 -1.32 14.74
C GLU A 40 -20.53 -1.37 15.90
N PHE A 41 -20.06 -0.23 16.39
CA PHE A 41 -19.20 -0.18 17.57
C PHE A 41 -19.98 -0.10 18.89
N ASP A 42 -21.30 0.16 18.86
CA ASP A 42 -22.13 0.35 20.08
C ASP A 42 -22.19 -0.87 20.97
N ASN A 43 -21.94 -2.04 20.38
CA ASN A 43 -21.89 -3.30 21.11
C ASN A 43 -20.50 -3.61 21.71
N VAL A 44 -19.48 -2.77 21.49
CA VAL A 44 -18.12 -2.97 22.01
C VAL A 44 -17.94 -2.15 23.29
N SER A 45 -18.24 -2.76 24.43
CA SER A 45 -18.25 -2.11 25.75
C SER A 45 -16.90 -1.52 26.18
N THR A 46 -15.79 -2.01 25.64
CA THR A 46 -14.43 -1.54 25.96
C THR A 46 -13.96 -0.35 25.13
N CYS A 47 -14.79 0.13 24.19
CA CYS A 47 -14.42 1.15 23.20
C CYS A 47 -14.78 2.58 23.65
N LEU A 48 -13.75 3.34 24.04
CA LEU A 48 -13.80 4.79 24.25
C LEU A 48 -13.66 5.50 22.89
N ARG A 49 -14.50 6.50 22.62
CA ARG A 49 -14.56 7.15 21.30
C ARG A 49 -14.19 8.62 21.36
N TYR A 50 -13.35 9.03 20.42
CA TYR A 50 -12.86 10.38 20.26
C TYR A 50 -13.06 10.79 18.79
N SER A 51 -13.44 12.04 18.55
CA SER A 51 -13.61 12.55 17.18
C SER A 51 -12.98 13.92 17.00
N GLY A 52 -12.41 14.14 15.82
CA GLY A 52 -11.78 15.39 15.42
C GLY A 52 -10.37 15.58 15.96
N ILE A 53 -9.60 16.40 15.25
CA ILE A 53 -8.17 16.62 15.53
C ILE A 53 -7.90 17.13 16.95
N LYS A 54 -8.81 17.94 17.52
CA LYS A 54 -8.68 18.49 18.88
C LYS A 54 -8.69 17.41 19.97
N ASN A 55 -9.32 16.27 19.71
CA ASN A 55 -9.41 15.15 20.65
C ASN A 55 -8.35 14.08 20.40
N LEU A 56 -7.47 14.24 19.40
CA LEU A 56 -6.39 13.30 19.12
C LEU A 56 -5.47 13.09 20.34
N PRO A 57 -5.02 14.13 21.07
CA PRO A 57 -4.19 13.93 22.27
C PRO A 57 -4.88 13.11 23.35
N ASN A 58 -6.20 13.30 23.53
CA ASN A 58 -6.98 12.55 24.50
C ASN A 58 -7.11 11.07 24.12
N ALA A 59 -7.21 10.77 22.82
CA ALA A 59 -7.26 9.39 22.33
C ALA A 59 -5.92 8.65 22.50
N LEU A 60 -4.81 9.37 22.39
CA LEU A 60 -3.46 8.83 22.56
C LEU A 60 -3.05 8.69 24.04
N LEU A 61 -3.82 9.27 24.97
CA LEU A 61 -3.49 9.28 26.38
C LEU A 61 -3.46 7.87 26.98
N ALA A 62 -2.30 7.51 27.53
CA ALA A 62 -2.03 6.22 28.16
C ALA A 62 -2.25 5.01 27.22
N ALA A 63 -2.03 5.19 25.92
CA ALA A 63 -1.97 4.08 24.98
C ALA A 63 -0.74 3.20 25.26
N ASP A 64 -0.90 1.89 25.34
CA ASP A 64 0.23 0.96 25.36
C ASP A 64 0.79 0.76 23.94
N VAL A 65 -0.07 0.87 22.93
CA VAL A 65 0.27 0.84 21.50
C VAL A 65 -0.72 1.69 20.71
N VAL A 66 -0.23 2.36 19.66
CA VAL A 66 -1.04 3.16 18.74
C VAL A 66 -1.04 2.53 17.36
N ILE A 67 -2.23 2.32 16.81
CA ILE A 67 -2.42 1.70 15.50
C ILE A 67 -3.05 2.75 14.59
N ASN A 68 -2.23 3.32 13.73
CA ASN A 68 -2.65 4.34 12.78
C ASN A 68 -3.18 3.71 11.49
N LEU A 69 -4.50 3.54 11.43
CA LEU A 69 -5.25 3.06 10.25
C LEU A 69 -6.01 4.21 9.56
N HIS A 70 -5.70 5.46 9.92
CA HIS A 70 -6.30 6.65 9.32
C HIS A 70 -5.63 6.93 7.98
N GLU A 71 -6.46 7.11 6.95
CA GLU A 71 -5.97 7.25 5.58
C GLU A 71 -6.95 8.03 4.70
N CYS A 72 -6.41 8.88 3.84
CA CYS A 72 -7.12 9.45 2.69
C CYS A 72 -6.62 8.79 1.40
N THR A 73 -7.53 8.25 0.61
CA THR A 73 -7.28 7.78 -0.76
C THR A 73 -7.92 8.75 -1.74
N ASP A 74 -7.29 8.96 -2.89
CA ASP A 74 -7.84 9.70 -4.02
C ASP A 74 -7.10 9.25 -5.29
N PHE A 75 -7.77 8.42 -6.10
CA PHE A 75 -7.25 7.87 -7.35
C PHE A 75 -7.99 8.47 -8.56
N SER A 76 -8.60 9.65 -8.38
CA SER A 76 -9.31 10.34 -9.44
C SER A 76 -8.34 10.92 -10.47
N LEU A 77 -8.87 11.36 -11.60
CA LEU A 77 -8.08 12.01 -12.65
C LEU A 77 -7.43 13.31 -12.18
N LEU A 78 -8.02 13.96 -11.17
CA LEU A 78 -7.52 15.19 -10.56
C LEU A 78 -7.60 15.07 -9.03
N PRO A 79 -6.61 14.38 -8.40
CA PRO A 79 -6.64 14.10 -6.97
C PRO A 79 -6.51 15.37 -6.13
N ASP A 80 -7.16 15.39 -4.96
CA ASP A 80 -7.07 16.48 -4.00
C ASP A 80 -5.78 16.34 -3.17
N ASN A 81 -4.68 16.86 -3.73
CA ASN A 81 -3.35 16.82 -3.12
C ASN A 81 -3.31 17.49 -1.74
N ALA A 82 -4.13 18.52 -1.51
CA ALA A 82 -4.19 19.20 -0.22
C ALA A 82 -4.77 18.29 0.86
N LYS A 83 -5.82 17.52 0.53
CA LYS A 83 -6.37 16.52 1.44
C LYS A 83 -5.46 15.32 1.64
N LEU A 84 -4.83 14.81 0.57
CA LEU A 84 -3.84 13.75 0.69
C LEU A 84 -2.72 14.16 1.66
N GLN A 85 -2.19 15.38 1.51
CA GLN A 85 -1.17 15.92 2.41
C GLN A 85 -1.69 16.09 3.84
N LEU A 86 -2.86 16.69 4.03
CA LEU A 86 -3.45 16.90 5.35
C LEU A 86 -3.65 15.59 6.10
N HIS A 87 -4.30 14.61 5.47
CA HIS A 87 -4.71 13.39 6.15
C HIS A 87 -3.62 12.33 6.24
N ASN A 88 -2.76 12.20 5.23
CA ASN A 88 -1.71 11.17 5.23
C ASN A 88 -0.40 11.68 5.85
N VAL A 89 -0.14 12.99 5.87
CA VAL A 89 1.14 13.55 6.38
C VAL A 89 0.94 14.40 7.64
N GLU A 90 0.08 15.42 7.60
CA GLU A 90 -0.08 16.34 8.75
C GLU A 90 -0.69 15.66 9.98
N VAL A 91 -1.67 14.76 9.78
CA VAL A 91 -2.22 13.95 10.87
C VAL A 91 -1.15 13.03 11.45
N VAL A 92 -0.30 12.41 10.62
CA VAL A 92 0.81 11.56 11.09
C VAL A 92 1.81 12.37 11.90
N ARG A 93 2.17 13.57 11.45
CA ARG A 93 3.02 14.48 12.23
C ARG A 93 2.40 14.81 13.59
N SER A 94 1.09 15.04 13.64
CA SER A 94 0.35 15.30 14.87
C SER A 94 0.33 14.08 15.80
N ILE A 95 0.18 12.87 15.25
CA ILE A 95 0.26 11.62 16.01
C ILE A 95 1.64 11.49 16.64
N LEU A 96 2.71 11.61 15.85
CA LEU A 96 4.10 11.50 16.34
C LEU A 96 4.45 12.57 17.38
N PHE A 97 3.88 13.76 17.26
CA PHE A 97 4.08 14.83 18.26
C PHE A 97 3.43 14.51 19.62
N HIS A 98 2.30 13.81 19.63
CA HIS A 98 1.55 13.51 20.85
C HIS A 98 1.74 12.07 21.37
N CYS A 99 2.41 11.20 20.63
CA CYS A 99 2.52 9.77 20.91
C CYS A 99 3.92 9.40 21.41
N ASN A 100 3.99 8.84 22.62
CA ASN A 100 5.22 8.25 23.17
C ASN A 100 5.22 6.71 23.13
N SER A 101 4.14 6.10 22.64
CA SER A 101 3.95 4.64 22.63
C SER A 101 4.47 4.02 21.32
N PRO A 102 4.71 2.70 21.28
CA PRO A 102 4.97 1.98 20.04
C PRO A 102 3.84 2.17 19.02
N ILE A 103 4.20 2.19 17.73
CA ILE A 103 3.28 2.53 16.64
C ILE A 103 3.21 1.41 15.61
N ILE A 104 1.99 1.09 15.17
CA ILE A 104 1.75 0.36 13.92
C ILE A 104 1.16 1.35 12.92
N HIS A 105 1.87 1.62 11.84
CA HIS A 105 1.45 2.58 10.83
C HIS A 105 0.99 1.87 9.55
N LEU A 106 -0.25 2.09 9.15
CA LEU A 106 -0.77 1.63 7.87
C LEU A 106 -0.14 2.42 6.72
N SER A 107 0.56 1.70 5.86
CA SER A 107 1.04 2.17 4.55
C SER A 107 0.41 1.35 3.43
N THR A 108 0.88 1.53 2.21
CA THR A 108 0.33 0.91 1.00
C THR A 108 1.42 0.11 0.27
N PRO A 109 1.08 -1.06 -0.30
CA PRO A 109 2.02 -1.82 -1.12
C PRO A 109 2.24 -1.16 -2.49
N PHE A 110 1.45 -0.15 -2.88
CA PHE A 110 1.65 0.60 -4.13
C PHE A 110 3.00 1.32 -4.19
N LEU A 111 3.63 1.56 -3.03
CA LEU A 111 4.98 2.10 -2.93
C LEU A 111 6.05 1.19 -3.55
N GLN A 112 5.72 -0.07 -3.82
CA GLN A 112 6.62 -1.08 -4.38
C GLN A 112 6.11 -1.70 -5.69
N CYS A 113 5.02 -1.16 -6.26
CA CYS A 113 4.56 -1.64 -7.56
C CYS A 113 5.60 -1.32 -8.64
N SER A 114 6.04 -2.35 -9.35
CA SER A 114 6.88 -2.24 -10.55
C SER A 114 6.04 -2.44 -11.81
N HIS A 115 6.42 -1.79 -12.92
CA HIS A 115 5.92 -2.08 -14.26
C HIS A 115 6.64 -3.27 -14.91
N ARG A 116 7.72 -3.77 -14.29
CA ARG A 116 8.50 -4.92 -14.76
C ARG A 116 8.06 -6.19 -14.05
N TRP A 117 7.69 -7.19 -14.84
CA TRP A 117 7.34 -8.52 -14.34
C TRP A 117 8.59 -9.25 -13.80
N PRO A 118 8.47 -9.99 -12.67
CA PRO A 118 7.33 -10.04 -11.75
C PRO A 118 7.21 -8.75 -10.92
N ASN A 119 6.01 -8.18 -10.84
CA ASN A 119 5.81 -6.80 -10.40
C ASN A 119 6.08 -6.53 -8.90
N VAL A 120 6.07 -7.56 -8.04
CA VAL A 120 6.57 -7.49 -6.64
C VAL A 120 7.02 -8.90 -6.19
N TYR A 121 8.21 -9.33 -6.61
CA TYR A 121 8.81 -10.58 -6.10
C TYR A 121 9.88 -10.35 -5.03
N GLU A 122 10.25 -9.09 -4.79
CA GLU A 122 11.29 -8.72 -3.85
C GLU A 122 10.71 -8.37 -2.47
N PRO A 123 11.46 -8.61 -1.38
CA PRO A 123 11.07 -8.23 -0.01
C PRO A 123 10.83 -6.71 0.12
N GLU A 124 10.44 -6.23 1.31
CA GLU A 124 10.12 -4.82 1.60
C GLU A 124 11.28 -3.84 1.27
N ARG A 125 11.50 -3.56 -0.02
CA ARG A 125 12.48 -2.63 -0.56
C ARG A 125 12.09 -1.18 -0.36
N ASP A 126 13.10 -0.32 -0.48
CA ASP A 126 12.96 1.12 -0.42
C ASP A 126 12.02 1.62 -1.53
N PRO A 127 10.92 2.32 -1.18
CA PRO A 127 10.00 2.91 -2.14
C PRO A 127 10.63 3.83 -3.18
N VAL A 128 11.78 4.45 -2.88
CA VAL A 128 12.44 5.41 -3.79
C VAL A 128 12.71 4.81 -5.17
N VAL A 129 13.08 3.53 -5.23
CA VAL A 129 13.42 2.82 -6.48
C VAL A 129 12.21 2.71 -7.41
N PHE A 130 11.00 2.66 -6.84
CA PHE A 130 9.74 2.46 -7.57
C PHE A 130 9.01 3.77 -7.86
N LYS A 131 9.51 4.91 -7.39
CA LYS A 131 8.85 6.22 -7.52
C LYS A 131 8.41 6.57 -8.95
N PRO A 132 9.19 6.31 -10.02
CA PRO A 132 8.76 6.56 -11.40
C PRO A 132 7.61 5.66 -11.87
N GLN A 133 7.33 4.59 -11.14
CA GLN A 133 6.42 3.50 -11.50
C GLN A 133 5.17 3.47 -10.62
N TRP A 134 5.05 4.39 -9.66
CA TRP A 134 3.91 4.43 -8.75
C TRP A 134 2.61 4.60 -9.54
N PRO A 135 1.62 3.70 -9.37
CA PRO A 135 0.38 3.75 -10.15
C PRO A 135 -0.44 5.01 -9.83
N PHE A 136 -0.29 5.54 -8.61
CA PHE A 136 -0.97 6.74 -8.13
C PHE A 136 0.06 7.69 -7.51
N PRO A 137 0.77 8.50 -8.31
CA PRO A 137 1.95 9.25 -7.85
C PRO A 137 1.69 10.15 -6.64
N GLU A 138 0.58 10.88 -6.61
CA GLU A 138 0.25 11.84 -5.55
C GLU A 138 -0.10 11.15 -4.23
N TYR A 139 -0.94 10.11 -4.30
CA TYR A 139 -1.26 9.28 -3.13
C TYR A 139 -0.01 8.56 -2.60
N CYS A 140 0.77 7.92 -3.48
CA CYS A 140 2.00 7.22 -3.12
C CYS A 140 3.03 8.20 -2.52
N ALA A 141 3.18 9.40 -3.07
CA ALA A 141 4.04 10.43 -2.49
C ALA A 141 3.62 10.77 -1.06
N SER A 142 2.32 10.96 -0.80
CA SER A 142 1.83 11.25 0.55
C SER A 142 2.11 10.11 1.55
N LYS A 143 1.97 8.84 1.13
CA LYS A 143 2.28 7.67 1.96
C LYS A 143 3.78 7.51 2.18
N TYR A 144 4.60 7.76 1.17
CA TYR A 144 6.06 7.73 1.30
C TYR A 144 6.57 8.82 2.26
N GLU A 145 6.02 10.03 2.20
CA GLU A 145 6.32 11.08 3.18
C GLU A 145 5.93 10.67 4.60
N ALA A 146 4.78 10.03 4.78
CA ALA A 146 4.35 9.48 6.07
C ALA A 146 5.33 8.40 6.58
N GLU A 147 5.74 7.46 5.73
CA GLU A 147 6.75 6.44 6.08
C GLU A 147 8.07 7.08 6.52
N LYS A 148 8.52 8.16 5.87
CA LYS A 148 9.73 8.89 6.28
C LYS A 148 9.58 9.54 7.65
N LEU A 149 8.45 10.17 7.94
CA LEU A 149 8.19 10.77 9.25
C LEU A 149 8.23 9.72 10.36
N VAL A 150 7.57 8.59 10.13
CA VAL A 150 7.54 7.46 11.07
C VAL A 150 8.93 6.81 11.20
N ARG A 151 9.67 6.66 10.11
CA ARG A 151 11.05 6.17 10.15
C ARG A 151 11.98 7.11 10.92
N ALA A 152 11.74 8.43 10.88
CA ALA A 152 12.54 9.41 11.61
C ALA A 152 12.16 9.56 13.09
N SER A 153 11.02 9.01 13.54
CA SER A 153 10.58 9.10 14.94
C SER A 153 11.40 8.21 15.88
N SER A 154 11.44 8.54 17.17
CA SER A 154 12.09 7.71 18.20
C SER A 154 11.23 6.52 18.65
N ASN A 155 9.94 6.47 18.33
CA ASN A 155 9.05 5.38 18.72
C ASN A 155 9.40 4.06 18.03
N ASP A 156 9.40 2.95 18.79
CA ASP A 156 9.36 1.61 18.22
C ASP A 156 8.17 1.50 17.26
N CYS A 157 8.41 1.00 16.04
CA CYS A 157 7.40 1.09 15.00
C CYS A 157 7.45 -0.04 13.98
N TYR A 158 6.26 -0.53 13.62
CA TYR A 158 6.06 -1.32 12.41
C TYR A 158 5.27 -0.53 11.36
N ILE A 159 5.72 -0.59 10.11
CA ILE A 159 4.95 -0.12 8.96
C ILE A 159 4.28 -1.33 8.31
N VAL A 160 2.96 -1.28 8.19
CA VAL A 160 2.16 -2.35 7.60
C VAL A 160 1.65 -1.90 6.23
N ARG A 161 2.18 -2.49 5.16
CA ARG A 161 1.70 -2.29 3.79
C ARG A 161 0.61 -3.31 3.49
N SER A 162 -0.65 -2.93 3.68
CA SER A 162 -1.80 -3.80 3.43
C SER A 162 -2.28 -3.69 1.98
N VAL A 163 -2.53 -4.83 1.35
CA VAL A 163 -3.26 -4.87 0.06
C VAL A 163 -4.67 -4.27 0.20
N PRO A 164 -5.31 -3.85 -0.91
CA PRO A 164 -6.69 -3.40 -0.87
C PRO A 164 -7.59 -4.43 -0.19
N THR A 165 -8.55 -3.97 0.61
CA THR A 165 -9.36 -4.84 1.45
C THR A 165 -10.80 -4.94 0.96
N TYR A 166 -11.43 -6.07 1.24
CA TYR A 166 -12.86 -6.30 1.08
C TYR A 166 -13.44 -6.89 2.37
N GLY A 167 -14.72 -6.69 2.63
CA GLY A 167 -15.37 -7.24 3.81
C GLY A 167 -16.78 -6.74 4.04
N GLU A 168 -17.42 -7.21 5.10
CA GLU A 168 -18.70 -6.69 5.54
C GLU A 168 -18.56 -5.23 5.97
N GLY A 169 -19.53 -4.40 5.56
CA GLY A 169 -19.48 -2.95 5.79
C GLY A 169 -18.62 -2.19 4.78
N ASP A 170 -18.11 -2.84 3.74
CA ASP A 170 -17.48 -2.16 2.62
C ASP A 170 -18.48 -1.25 1.88
N GLU A 171 -18.10 0.01 1.71
CA GLU A 171 -18.92 1.06 1.09
C GLU A 171 -18.20 1.75 -0.09
N CYS A 172 -16.93 1.41 -0.36
CA CYS A 172 -16.07 2.19 -1.26
C CYS A 172 -14.91 1.37 -1.86
N SER A 173 -15.14 0.13 -2.29
CA SER A 173 -14.16 -0.68 -3.01
C SER A 173 -14.51 -0.87 -4.49
N ILE A 174 -13.59 -1.49 -5.24
CA ILE A 174 -13.87 -1.89 -6.62
C ILE A 174 -15.10 -2.80 -6.73
N LEU A 175 -15.39 -3.62 -5.70
CA LEU A 175 -16.54 -4.50 -5.72
C LEU A 175 -17.85 -3.70 -5.63
N THR A 176 -17.88 -2.65 -4.81
CA THR A 176 -19.05 -1.75 -4.73
C THR A 176 -19.22 -0.95 -6.03
N ASP A 177 -18.13 -0.55 -6.68
CA ASP A 177 -18.17 0.14 -7.97
C ASP A 177 -18.73 -0.78 -9.07
N LEU A 178 -18.29 -2.04 -9.13
CA LEU A 178 -18.81 -3.02 -10.09
C LEU A 178 -20.31 -3.31 -9.87
N ILE A 179 -20.74 -3.37 -8.60
CA ILE A 179 -22.17 -3.48 -8.28
C ILE A 179 -22.92 -2.23 -8.74
N TYR A 180 -22.38 -1.02 -8.55
CA TYR A 180 -22.99 0.22 -9.03
C TYR A 180 -23.24 0.19 -10.55
N PHE A 181 -22.23 -0.24 -11.32
CA PHE A 181 -22.31 -0.30 -12.78
C PHE A 181 -23.19 -1.44 -13.31
N SER A 182 -23.56 -2.40 -12.47
CA SER A 182 -24.31 -3.61 -12.89
C SER A 182 -25.78 -3.41 -13.29
N ASN A 183 -26.30 -2.18 -13.35
CA ASN A 183 -27.71 -1.88 -13.67
C ASN A 183 -28.74 -2.75 -12.92
N ASP A 184 -28.38 -3.19 -11.71
CA ASP A 184 -29.13 -4.13 -10.85
C ASP A 184 -29.52 -5.46 -11.52
N LYS A 185 -28.94 -5.78 -12.69
CA LYS A 185 -29.31 -6.94 -13.50
C LYS A 185 -28.12 -7.62 -14.16
N LEU A 186 -27.23 -6.85 -14.78
CA LEU A 186 -26.12 -7.36 -15.60
C LEU A 186 -24.82 -6.68 -15.21
N VAL A 187 -23.92 -7.46 -14.63
CA VAL A 187 -22.53 -7.04 -14.41
C VAL A 187 -21.78 -7.28 -15.72
N VAL A 188 -21.40 -6.20 -16.40
CA VAL A 188 -20.56 -6.27 -17.61
C VAL A 188 -19.13 -6.52 -17.19
N SER A 189 -18.52 -7.61 -17.67
CA SER A 189 -17.11 -7.88 -17.42
C SER A 189 -16.23 -7.07 -18.37
N LEU A 190 -15.33 -6.29 -17.77
CA LEU A 190 -14.25 -5.58 -18.47
C LEU A 190 -12.95 -6.38 -18.30
N GLY A 191 -12.28 -6.74 -19.38
CA GLY A 191 -11.06 -7.55 -19.28
C GLY A 191 -10.99 -8.61 -20.36
N ASP A 192 -9.77 -9.06 -20.64
CA ASP A 192 -9.49 -10.23 -21.48
C ASP A 192 -9.09 -11.44 -20.59
N ASP A 193 -9.55 -11.44 -19.33
CA ASP A 193 -9.16 -12.37 -18.25
C ASP A 193 -7.66 -12.43 -17.88
N ASP A 194 -6.86 -11.54 -18.46
CA ASP A 194 -5.41 -11.47 -18.19
C ASP A 194 -5.06 -10.73 -16.88
N GLY A 195 -5.91 -9.87 -16.34
CA GLY A 195 -5.58 -9.08 -15.15
C GLY A 195 -5.57 -9.91 -13.86
N HIS A 196 -4.59 -9.69 -12.98
CA HIS A 196 -4.49 -10.38 -11.71
C HIS A 196 -4.29 -9.40 -10.55
N MET A 197 -5.23 -9.37 -9.62
CA MET A 197 -5.19 -8.45 -8.49
C MET A 197 -5.36 -9.21 -7.18
N GLN A 198 -4.43 -8.99 -6.25
CA GLN A 198 -4.57 -9.48 -4.88
C GLN A 198 -5.26 -8.42 -4.00
N MET A 199 -6.38 -8.81 -3.39
CA MET A 199 -7.00 -8.10 -2.26
C MET A 199 -7.02 -9.06 -1.07
N ALA A 200 -7.36 -8.57 0.11
CA ALA A 200 -7.47 -9.40 1.31
C ALA A 200 -8.75 -9.11 2.10
N TYR A 201 -9.25 -10.12 2.80
CA TYR A 201 -10.37 -9.95 3.70
C TYR A 201 -9.96 -9.08 4.89
N ALA A 202 -10.73 -8.03 5.18
CA ALA A 202 -10.42 -7.06 6.24
C ALA A 202 -10.30 -7.71 7.64
N GLY A 203 -11.01 -8.81 7.88
CA GLY A 203 -10.87 -9.60 9.12
C GLY A 203 -9.52 -10.32 9.21
N ASN A 204 -9.01 -10.88 8.12
CA ASN A 204 -7.68 -11.52 8.11
C ASN A 204 -6.57 -10.48 8.34
N ILE A 205 -6.71 -9.30 7.73
CA ILE A 205 -5.79 -8.17 7.99
C ILE A 205 -5.82 -7.76 9.48
N SER A 206 -6.99 -7.83 10.12
CA SER A 206 -7.13 -7.53 11.55
C SER A 206 -6.33 -8.49 12.44
N VAL A 207 -6.32 -9.77 12.10
CA VAL A 207 -5.49 -10.80 12.77
C VAL A 207 -4.01 -10.47 12.61
N ALA A 208 -3.58 -10.12 11.39
CA ALA A 208 -2.20 -9.77 11.11
C ALA A 208 -1.73 -8.53 11.88
N ILE A 209 -2.57 -7.49 11.97
CA ILE A 209 -2.31 -6.29 12.77
C ILE A 209 -2.19 -6.66 14.25
N TRP A 210 -3.03 -7.57 14.75
CA TRP A 210 -2.93 -8.02 16.14
C TRP A 210 -1.62 -8.78 16.41
N SER A 211 -1.22 -9.69 15.52
CA SER A 211 0.08 -10.36 15.63
C SER A 211 1.24 -9.36 15.63
N ALA A 212 1.16 -8.33 14.80
CA ALA A 212 2.12 -7.22 14.81
C ALA A 212 2.13 -6.45 16.14
N VAL A 213 0.97 -6.21 16.77
CA VAL A 213 0.88 -5.59 18.11
C VAL A 213 1.59 -6.44 19.14
N CYS A 214 1.26 -7.73 19.21
CA CYS A 214 1.84 -8.64 20.20
C CYS A 214 3.36 -8.73 20.04
N ARG A 215 3.86 -8.84 18.79
CA ARG A 215 5.29 -8.90 18.51
C ARG A 215 6.00 -7.59 18.87
N LEU A 216 5.47 -6.45 18.44
CA LEU A 216 6.05 -5.14 18.73
C LEU A 216 6.15 -4.91 20.24
N LEU A 217 5.07 -5.14 20.99
CA LEU A 217 5.08 -4.96 22.44
C LEU A 217 6.03 -5.92 23.15
N SER A 218 6.16 -7.17 22.67
CA SER A 218 7.12 -8.12 23.22
C SER A 218 8.56 -7.61 23.07
N GLN A 219 8.94 -7.11 21.89
CA GLN A 219 10.27 -6.59 21.63
C GLN A 219 10.53 -5.25 22.34
N SER A 220 9.51 -4.40 22.42
CA SER A 220 9.59 -3.12 23.13
C SER A 220 9.73 -3.30 24.65
N THR A 221 9.32 -4.44 25.22
CA THR A 221 9.39 -4.69 26.67
C THR A 221 10.53 -5.63 27.08
N SER A 222 11.02 -6.50 26.19
CA SER A 222 12.16 -7.38 26.46
C SER A 222 13.48 -6.62 26.27
N LEU A 223 14.20 -6.35 27.37
CA LEU A 223 15.53 -5.73 27.32
C LEU A 223 16.66 -6.72 26.96
N ASP A 224 16.45 -8.05 27.02
CA ASP A 224 17.56 -9.03 27.01
C ASP A 224 17.35 -10.32 26.19
N LEU A 225 16.35 -10.41 25.29
CA LEU A 225 16.07 -11.65 24.52
C LEU A 225 16.25 -11.54 23.00
N ASN A 226 16.49 -10.34 22.46
CA ASN A 226 16.51 -10.13 21.00
C ASN A 226 17.84 -10.52 20.33
N GLU A 227 18.96 -10.62 21.06
CA GLU A 227 20.24 -11.04 20.44
C GLU A 227 20.20 -12.48 19.94
N SER A 228 19.52 -13.39 20.66
CA SER A 228 19.46 -14.81 20.25
C SER A 228 18.50 -15.07 19.08
N PHE A 229 17.48 -14.22 18.87
CA PHE A 229 16.47 -14.43 17.84
C PHE A 229 16.82 -13.75 16.52
N ASP A 230 17.52 -12.61 16.56
CA ASP A 230 17.98 -11.91 15.36
C ASP A 230 19.08 -12.72 14.64
N ASP A 231 19.94 -13.41 15.38
CA ASP A 231 20.97 -14.31 14.83
C ASP A 231 20.35 -15.55 14.18
N GLU A 232 19.39 -16.22 14.85
CA GLU A 232 18.68 -17.38 14.29
C GLU A 232 17.82 -17.01 13.06
N LEU A 233 17.17 -15.84 13.07
CA LEU A 233 16.39 -15.36 11.94
C LEU A 233 17.29 -14.95 10.76
N GLY A 234 18.44 -14.34 11.04
CA GLY A 234 19.47 -14.06 10.04
C GLY A 234 19.93 -15.33 9.34
N ASP A 235 20.23 -16.38 10.11
CA ASP A 235 20.65 -17.68 9.59
C ASP A 235 19.55 -18.35 8.76
N LEU A 236 18.28 -18.26 9.19
CA LEU A 236 17.13 -18.79 8.45
C LEU A 236 16.88 -18.05 7.13
N LEU A 237 16.97 -16.72 7.14
CA LEU A 237 16.78 -15.91 5.93
C LEU A 237 17.93 -16.10 4.93
N ILE A 238 19.17 -16.19 5.41
CA ILE A 238 20.34 -16.50 4.57
C ILE A 238 20.24 -17.92 4.01
N SER A 239 19.79 -18.89 4.81
CA SER A 239 19.55 -20.27 4.36
C SER A 239 18.45 -20.35 3.28
N ALA A 240 17.37 -19.59 3.45
CA ALA A 240 16.29 -19.50 2.47
C ALA A 240 16.76 -18.83 1.16
N GLU A 241 17.52 -17.74 1.24
CA GLU A 241 18.10 -17.07 0.06
C GLU A 241 19.08 -17.99 -0.68
N ASN A 242 19.93 -18.71 0.05
CA ASN A 242 20.89 -19.65 -0.52
C ASN A 242 20.21 -20.86 -1.17
N SER A 243 19.14 -21.39 -0.56
CA SER A 243 18.34 -22.47 -1.17
C SER A 243 17.68 -22.02 -2.47
N PHE A 244 17.25 -20.76 -2.55
CA PHE A 244 16.68 -20.18 -3.76
C PHE A 244 17.71 -20.04 -4.88
N ARG A 245 18.91 -19.53 -4.56
CA ARG A 245 20.02 -19.44 -5.53
C ARG A 245 20.49 -20.80 -6.02
N LEU A 246 20.46 -21.81 -5.15
CA LEU A 246 20.77 -23.19 -5.52
C LEU A 246 19.74 -23.72 -6.53
N HIS A 247 18.46 -23.43 -6.33
CA HIS A 247 17.40 -23.81 -7.27
C HIS A 247 17.57 -23.16 -8.64
N GLU A 248 17.87 -21.85 -8.71
CA GLU A 248 18.15 -21.16 -9.99
C GLU A 248 19.40 -21.71 -10.71
N ALA A 249 20.44 -22.08 -9.96
CA ALA A 249 21.65 -22.68 -10.53
C ALA A 249 21.42 -24.12 -11.02
N THR A 250 20.54 -24.86 -10.34
CA THR A 250 20.20 -26.23 -10.73
C THR A 250 19.32 -26.24 -11.98
N GLU A 251 18.39 -25.29 -12.12
CA GLU A 251 17.59 -25.14 -13.34
C GLU A 251 18.43 -24.74 -14.56
N LYS A 252 19.47 -23.91 -14.40
CA LYS A 252 20.43 -23.61 -15.47
C LYS A 252 21.28 -24.79 -15.92
N ASN A 253 21.60 -25.73 -15.03
CA ASN A 253 22.39 -26.92 -15.37
C ASN A 253 21.55 -28.06 -15.97
N VAL A 254 20.23 -28.08 -15.72
CA VAL A 254 19.32 -29.12 -16.26
C VAL A 254 18.97 -28.85 -17.74
N GLU A 255 19.17 -27.63 -18.25
CA GLU A 255 19.03 -27.35 -19.70
C GLU A 255 20.17 -27.93 -20.56
N GLU A 256 21.30 -28.35 -19.97
CA GLU A 256 22.45 -28.91 -20.70
C GLU A 256 22.43 -30.43 -20.89
N TYR A 257 21.52 -31.17 -20.23
CA TYR A 257 21.41 -32.62 -20.39
C TYR A 257 19.96 -33.09 -20.42
N LYS A 258 19.37 -33.16 -21.62
CA LYS A 258 18.18 -33.98 -21.89
C LYS A 258 18.55 -35.21 -22.72
N PRO A 259 18.59 -36.43 -22.14
CA PRO A 259 18.37 -37.63 -22.91
C PRO A 259 16.85 -37.86 -23.08
N LEU A 260 16.53 -38.24 -24.31
CA LEU A 260 15.22 -38.66 -24.82
C LEU A 260 14.60 -39.77 -23.95
N LEU A 261 13.39 -39.58 -23.39
CA LEU A 261 12.48 -40.68 -23.03
C LEU A 261 11.06 -40.20 -22.74
N ASP A 262 10.13 -41.08 -23.11
CA ASP A 262 8.73 -40.83 -23.45
C ASP A 262 7.75 -40.60 -22.28
N VAL A 263 6.80 -39.70 -22.55
CA VAL A 263 5.35 -39.75 -22.31
C VAL A 263 4.85 -40.63 -21.14
N ILE A 264 4.41 -39.97 -20.07
CA ILE A 264 3.22 -40.35 -19.31
C ILE A 264 2.30 -39.13 -19.27
N LYS A 265 1.07 -39.32 -19.78
CA LYS A 265 -0.02 -38.34 -19.74
C LYS A 265 -0.60 -38.29 -18.33
N GLU A 266 -0.52 -37.14 -17.68
CA GLU A 266 -1.43 -36.75 -16.60
C GLU A 266 -2.16 -35.48 -17.03
N GLU A 267 -3.45 -35.44 -16.70
CA GLU A 267 -4.47 -34.62 -17.32
C GLU A 267 -4.36 -33.13 -16.95
N ASP A 268 -4.56 -32.30 -17.97
CA ASP A 268 -4.41 -30.84 -18.02
C ASP A 268 -5.55 -30.11 -17.28
N GLU A 269 -5.20 -29.27 -16.28
CA GLU A 269 -5.95 -28.03 -15.98
C GLU A 269 -5.09 -26.88 -15.37
N ASN A 270 -3.75 -27.02 -15.31
CA ASN A 270 -2.85 -26.00 -14.74
C ASN A 270 -1.73 -25.52 -15.68
N LEU A 271 -1.77 -25.88 -16.96
CA LEU A 271 -0.68 -25.63 -17.91
C LEU A 271 -0.77 -24.29 -18.67
N GLU A 272 -1.89 -23.56 -18.61
CA GLU A 272 -2.02 -22.24 -19.25
C GLU A 272 -1.16 -21.16 -18.58
N GLY A 273 -0.98 -21.23 -17.25
CA GLY A 273 -0.04 -20.35 -16.53
C GLY A 273 1.44 -20.67 -16.80
N TYR A 274 1.73 -21.88 -17.31
CA TYR A 274 3.08 -22.29 -17.70
C TYR A 274 3.39 -21.97 -19.17
N ARG A 275 2.41 -22.04 -20.08
CA ARG A 275 2.57 -21.69 -21.50
C ARG A 275 2.83 -20.19 -21.72
N ALA A 276 2.32 -19.32 -20.85
CA ALA A 276 2.64 -17.89 -20.89
C ALA A 276 4.13 -17.58 -20.60
N ARG A 277 4.90 -18.53 -20.04
CA ARG A 277 6.32 -18.32 -19.70
C ARG A 277 7.30 -18.48 -20.86
N HIS A 278 6.90 -19.02 -22.01
CA HIS A 278 7.84 -19.38 -23.08
C HIS A 278 7.61 -18.75 -24.46
N ASN A 279 6.54 -17.96 -24.68
CA ASN A 279 6.17 -17.52 -26.04
C ASN A 279 6.19 -16.01 -26.33
N THR A 280 6.83 -15.17 -25.51
CA THR A 280 6.96 -13.71 -25.79
C THR A 280 8.38 -13.21 -25.98
N VAL A 281 9.38 -14.09 -26.09
CA VAL A 281 10.72 -13.72 -26.61
C VAL A 281 10.77 -14.01 -28.10
N ARG A 282 10.13 -13.16 -28.92
CA ARG A 282 10.43 -13.01 -30.36
C ARG A 282 9.67 -11.84 -30.98
N THR A 283 10.24 -10.65 -30.87
CA THR A 283 10.22 -9.57 -31.88
C THR A 283 11.43 -8.67 -31.55
N SER A 284 12.62 -9.00 -32.04
CA SER A 284 13.27 -8.39 -33.21
C SER A 284 13.46 -6.87 -33.09
N PHE A 285 14.69 -6.43 -32.80
CA PHE A 285 15.38 -5.36 -33.50
C PHE A 285 16.89 -5.57 -33.29
N ASP A 286 17.54 -6.04 -34.36
CA ASP A 286 18.98 -5.96 -34.56
C ASP A 286 19.36 -4.49 -34.76
N ASP A 287 20.47 -4.06 -34.16
CA ASP A 287 21.38 -3.10 -34.78
C ASP A 287 22.78 -3.29 -34.15
N ASP A 288 23.65 -3.88 -34.97
CA ASP A 288 25.05 -4.15 -34.73
C ASP A 288 25.85 -2.85 -34.54
N TYR A 289 26.75 -2.79 -33.56
CA TYR A 289 28.00 -2.05 -33.70
C TYR A 289 29.11 -2.68 -32.85
N GLU A 290 29.92 -3.51 -33.51
CA GLU A 290 31.22 -3.97 -33.04
C GLU A 290 32.22 -2.80 -33.02
N ILE A 291 32.96 -2.61 -31.92
CA ILE A 291 34.27 -1.94 -31.97
C ILE A 291 35.30 -2.80 -31.25
N LYS A 292 36.28 -3.25 -32.06
CA LYS A 292 37.44 -4.05 -31.70
C LYS A 292 38.42 -3.29 -30.81
N LYS A 293 39.01 -4.01 -29.86
CA LYS A 293 40.28 -3.67 -29.22
C LYS A 293 41.42 -3.90 -30.21
N ASP A 294 42.40 -3.00 -30.24
CA ASP A 294 43.80 -3.36 -30.44
C ASP A 294 44.75 -2.30 -29.85
N ASP A 295 45.94 -2.78 -29.54
CA ASP A 295 46.91 -2.33 -28.55
C ASP A 295 47.88 -1.20 -28.97
N LYS A 296 48.40 -0.49 -27.95
CA LYS A 296 49.77 0.08 -27.74
C LYS A 296 50.41 1.02 -28.78
N MET A 297 50.82 2.22 -28.33
CA MET A 297 52.26 2.56 -28.18
C MET A 297 52.47 3.83 -27.32
N ILE A 298 53.58 3.81 -26.57
CA ILE A 298 54.09 4.76 -25.56
C ILE A 298 54.89 5.91 -26.22
N ILE A 299 55.02 7.08 -25.56
CA ILE A 299 56.27 7.81 -25.20
C ILE A 299 55.96 9.31 -24.90
N ILE A 300 55.95 9.73 -23.62
CA ILE A 300 56.98 10.46 -22.80
C ILE A 300 56.95 11.99 -22.95
N GLY A 301 57.00 12.67 -21.79
CA GLY A 301 57.57 14.01 -21.59
C GLY A 301 56.64 14.91 -20.76
N ASP A 302 56.58 14.80 -19.44
CA ASP A 302 57.55 15.20 -18.39
C ASP A 302 57.19 16.55 -17.74
N SER A 303 57.36 16.54 -16.42
CA SER A 303 57.59 17.66 -15.50
C SER A 303 56.35 18.40 -14.99
N GLU A 304 55.93 18.18 -13.73
CA GLU A 304 56.50 18.75 -12.48
C GLU A 304 56.20 20.27 -12.36
N VAL A 305 55.85 20.93 -11.26
CA VAL A 305 55.81 20.65 -9.81
C VAL A 305 55.33 21.97 -9.19
N PHE A 306 54.40 21.92 -8.21
CA PHE A 306 54.21 22.86 -7.08
C PHE A 306 53.90 24.35 -7.40
N SER A 307 53.32 25.18 -6.53
CA SER A 307 52.48 25.08 -5.33
C SER A 307 52.11 26.53 -4.94
N ASN A 308 50.98 26.66 -4.23
CA ASN A 308 50.68 27.60 -3.13
C ASN A 308 50.92 29.12 -3.24
N ASN A 309 49.88 29.89 -2.87
CA ASN A 309 49.83 30.85 -1.74
C ASN A 309 48.67 31.84 -2.02
N GLU A 310 47.57 31.81 -1.27
CA GLU A 310 47.32 32.47 0.02
C GLU A 310 47.32 34.01 0.03
N THR A 311 46.18 34.54 0.50
CA THR A 311 45.97 35.71 1.38
C THR A 311 45.78 37.14 0.82
N THR A 312 44.50 37.56 0.90
CA THR A 312 43.95 38.73 1.64
C THR A 312 44.36 40.15 1.25
N PHE A 313 43.38 40.99 0.88
CA PHE A 313 43.34 42.41 1.26
C PHE A 313 41.91 42.94 1.41
N GLN A 314 41.72 43.73 2.48
CA GLN A 314 40.48 44.30 3.00
C GLN A 314 40.08 45.62 2.31
N GLY A 315 38.79 45.97 2.42
CA GLY A 315 38.35 47.35 2.73
C GLY A 315 37.41 48.05 1.73
N PHE A 316 36.10 48.09 2.05
CA PHE A 316 35.36 49.30 2.51
C PHE A 316 33.83 49.13 2.30
N GLN A 317 33.09 49.44 3.37
CA GLN A 317 31.63 49.45 3.47
C GLN A 317 30.99 50.63 2.72
N ALA A 318 29.82 50.40 2.12
CA ALA A 318 28.71 51.34 2.14
C ALA A 318 27.38 50.57 2.12
N ALA A 319 26.49 50.94 3.04
CA ALA A 319 25.28 50.23 3.44
C ALA A 319 24.13 50.33 2.43
N LEU A 320 23.31 49.27 2.33
CA LEU A 320 21.86 49.39 2.17
C LEU A 320 21.16 48.19 2.80
N GLU A 321 20.16 48.47 3.61
CA GLU A 321 19.44 47.60 4.53
C GLU A 321 18.62 46.52 3.80
N THR A 322 18.73 45.26 4.23
CA THR A 322 17.62 44.29 4.20
C THR A 322 17.70 43.38 5.43
N VAL A 323 16.56 43.28 6.10
CA VAL A 323 16.31 42.65 7.41
C VAL A 323 16.61 41.14 7.35
N SER A 324 17.58 40.68 8.13
CA SER A 324 17.89 39.27 8.34
C SER A 324 17.07 38.70 9.50
N VAL A 325 16.35 37.62 9.20
CA VAL A 325 15.69 36.75 10.17
C VAL A 325 16.79 36.01 10.95
N GLN A 326 16.85 36.26 12.25
CA GLN A 326 17.78 35.60 13.16
C GLN A 326 17.43 34.12 13.29
N ASN A 327 18.45 33.29 13.04
CA ASN A 327 18.53 31.89 13.43
C ASN A 327 18.33 31.75 14.95
N LEU A 328 17.26 31.06 15.35
CA LEU A 328 17.18 30.43 16.67
C LEU A 328 17.45 28.93 16.51
N GLU A 329 18.73 28.57 16.54
CA GLU A 329 19.15 27.21 16.90
C GLU A 329 18.86 27.00 18.39
N PHE A 330 17.82 26.23 18.71
CA PHE A 330 17.65 25.68 20.05
C PHE A 330 18.48 24.40 20.15
N SER A 331 19.69 24.52 20.70
CA SER A 331 20.46 23.39 21.21
C SER A 331 19.90 22.98 22.58
N ILE A 332 19.17 21.87 22.63
CA ILE A 332 18.84 21.17 23.88
C ILE A 332 19.11 19.68 23.65
N LEU A 333 19.88 19.09 24.57
CA LEU A 333 20.37 17.70 24.67
C LEU A 333 21.78 17.42 24.12
N LYS A 334 22.79 17.95 24.82
CA LYS A 334 23.99 17.17 25.15
C LYS A 334 23.83 16.64 26.57
N ASP A 335 23.24 15.46 26.70
CA ASP A 335 23.44 14.55 27.82
C ASP A 335 23.83 13.20 27.21
N VAL A 336 25.06 13.15 26.71
CA VAL A 336 25.73 11.91 26.31
C VAL A 336 26.49 11.41 27.52
N ALA A 337 25.84 10.60 28.35
CA ALA A 337 26.47 9.58 29.19
C ALA A 337 25.37 8.81 29.97
N LEU A 338 25.37 7.48 29.82
CA LEU A 338 24.41 6.51 30.37
C LEU A 338 23.05 6.39 29.67
N ALA A 339 23.04 5.74 28.51
CA ALA A 339 21.99 4.77 28.21
C ALA A 339 22.62 3.65 27.37
N ASN A 340 22.43 2.39 27.80
CA ASN A 340 22.59 1.27 26.88
C ASN A 340 21.69 1.58 25.68
N ASP A 341 22.29 1.70 24.49
CA ASP A 341 21.62 2.11 23.26
C ASP A 341 20.61 1.02 22.89
N LYS A 342 19.39 1.14 23.42
CA LYS A 342 18.30 0.24 23.09
C LYS A 342 18.00 0.46 21.62
N LYS A 343 18.49 -0.43 20.77
CA LYS A 343 18.23 -0.43 19.33
C LYS A 343 16.72 -0.37 19.13
N ARG A 344 16.25 0.74 18.59
CA ARG A 344 14.84 0.96 18.27
C ARG A 344 14.35 -0.17 17.37
N VAL A 345 13.16 -0.70 17.68
CA VAL A 345 12.49 -1.68 16.84
C VAL A 345 11.87 -0.95 15.64
N PHE A 346 12.32 -1.27 14.44
CA PHE A 346 11.75 -0.74 13.21
C PHE A 346 11.70 -1.79 12.12
N GLU A 347 10.51 -2.12 11.63
CA GLU A 347 10.32 -3.06 10.53
C GLU A 347 9.18 -2.66 9.61
N ILE A 348 9.24 -3.13 8.37
CA ILE A 348 8.16 -3.01 7.39
C ILE A 348 7.65 -4.42 7.07
N PHE A 349 6.34 -4.59 7.07
CA PHE A 349 5.64 -5.83 6.77
C PHE A 349 4.64 -5.62 5.66
N LEU A 350 4.65 -6.51 4.67
CA LEU A 350 3.57 -6.62 3.71
C LEU A 350 2.52 -7.63 4.18
N ILE A 351 1.25 -7.20 4.24
CA ILE A 351 0.15 -8.05 4.68
C ILE A 351 -0.85 -8.28 3.53
N ASN A 352 -1.11 -9.55 3.27
CA ASN A 352 -2.15 -10.06 2.37
C ASN A 352 -2.78 -11.33 2.98
N ASP A 353 -3.63 -12.02 2.22
CA ASP A 353 -4.11 -13.36 2.56
C ASP A 353 -4.07 -14.29 1.34
N GLU A 354 -4.59 -15.50 1.51
CA GLU A 354 -4.60 -16.57 0.50
C GLU A 354 -5.69 -16.38 -0.57
N THR A 355 -6.22 -15.16 -0.74
CA THR A 355 -7.18 -14.86 -1.80
C THR A 355 -6.63 -15.27 -3.19
N PRO A 356 -7.43 -15.98 -4.01
CA PRO A 356 -7.02 -16.40 -5.35
C PRO A 356 -6.55 -15.24 -6.22
N LYS A 357 -5.37 -15.47 -6.79
CA LYS A 357 -4.70 -14.60 -7.75
C LYS A 357 -5.32 -14.79 -9.13
N LYS A 358 -6.47 -14.16 -9.37
CA LYS A 358 -7.17 -14.11 -10.67
C LYS A 358 -7.75 -12.71 -10.89
N THR A 359 -8.53 -12.54 -11.96
CA THR A 359 -9.25 -11.30 -12.24
C THR A 359 -10.28 -11.00 -11.15
N VAL A 360 -10.58 -9.71 -10.92
CA VAL A 360 -11.60 -9.29 -9.94
C VAL A 360 -12.94 -10.00 -10.18
N TYR A 361 -13.34 -10.16 -11.45
CA TYR A 361 -14.59 -10.84 -11.81
C TYR A 361 -14.58 -12.33 -11.47
N ASN A 362 -13.47 -13.03 -11.73
CA ASN A 362 -13.38 -14.47 -11.49
C ASN A 362 -13.23 -14.77 -10.00
N THR A 363 -12.36 -14.04 -9.30
CA THR A 363 -12.15 -14.19 -7.85
C THR A 363 -13.42 -13.90 -7.08
N TYR A 364 -14.12 -12.80 -7.36
CA TYR A 364 -15.28 -12.35 -6.57
C TYR A 364 -16.64 -12.64 -7.22
N SER A 365 -16.67 -13.57 -8.17
CA SER A 365 -17.89 -13.98 -8.87
C SER A 365 -19.07 -14.27 -7.94
N GLN A 366 -18.83 -14.94 -6.81
CA GLN A 366 -19.86 -15.31 -5.83
C GLN A 366 -20.44 -14.11 -5.03
N LEU A 367 -19.71 -12.99 -4.97
CA LEU A 367 -20.14 -11.74 -4.35
C LEU A 367 -20.85 -10.83 -5.35
N LEU A 368 -20.35 -10.79 -6.58
CA LEU A 368 -20.87 -9.94 -7.66
C LEU A 368 -22.17 -10.49 -8.25
N PHE A 369 -22.22 -11.81 -8.48
CA PHE A 369 -23.33 -12.48 -9.15
C PHE A 369 -24.26 -13.18 -8.15
N ASN A 370 -25.57 -13.06 -8.38
CA ASN A 370 -26.62 -13.74 -7.64
C ASN A 370 -27.89 -13.83 -8.51
N ASN A 371 -29.00 -14.33 -7.96
CA ASN A 371 -30.27 -14.45 -8.70
C ASN A 371 -30.84 -13.10 -9.19
N LYS A 372 -30.34 -11.96 -8.67
CA LYS A 372 -30.73 -10.60 -9.10
C LYS A 372 -29.74 -10.02 -10.12
N ARG A 373 -28.44 -10.33 -9.98
CA ARG A 373 -27.35 -9.83 -10.81
C ARG A 373 -26.63 -10.96 -11.51
N LEU A 374 -26.78 -11.03 -12.83
CA LEU A 374 -26.16 -12.05 -13.66
C LEU A 374 -24.87 -11.52 -14.30
N ARG A 375 -23.94 -12.42 -14.59
CA ARG A 375 -22.78 -12.13 -15.43
C ARG A 375 -23.27 -11.87 -16.86
N SER A 376 -22.84 -10.76 -17.46
CA SER A 376 -23.07 -10.50 -18.88
C SER A 376 -22.41 -11.58 -19.73
N ALA A 377 -23.10 -12.05 -20.78
CA ALA A 377 -22.49 -12.93 -21.79
C ALA A 377 -21.46 -12.17 -22.65
N THR A 378 -21.61 -10.85 -22.75
CA THR A 378 -20.66 -9.99 -23.45
C THR A 378 -19.56 -9.56 -22.51
N GLN A 379 -18.32 -9.88 -22.89
CA GLN A 379 -17.09 -9.41 -22.28
C GLN A 379 -16.51 -8.30 -23.14
N LEU A 380 -16.22 -7.17 -22.54
CA LEU A 380 -15.63 -6.03 -23.23
C LEU A 380 -14.11 -6.15 -23.18
N SER A 381 -13.48 -6.13 -24.36
CA SER A 381 -12.01 -6.16 -24.43
C SER A 381 -11.42 -4.94 -23.75
N PHE A 382 -10.43 -5.17 -22.89
CA PHE A 382 -9.91 -4.11 -22.04
C PHE A 382 -9.01 -3.16 -22.83
N ILE A 383 -8.11 -3.70 -23.66
CA ILE A 383 -7.07 -2.91 -24.33
C ILE A 383 -7.65 -1.78 -25.18
N PRO A 384 -8.63 -2.01 -26.09
CA PRO A 384 -9.19 -0.93 -26.90
C PRO A 384 -9.91 0.13 -26.05
N LEU A 385 -10.69 -0.30 -25.05
CA LEU A 385 -11.41 0.61 -24.16
C LEU A 385 -10.46 1.44 -23.30
N TYR A 386 -9.37 0.84 -22.85
CA TYR A 386 -8.33 1.52 -22.09
C TYR A 386 -7.69 2.63 -22.91
N TYR A 387 -7.29 2.38 -24.16
CA TYR A 387 -6.71 3.42 -25.01
C TYR A 387 -7.70 4.54 -25.37
N ILE A 388 -8.98 4.20 -25.59
CA ILE A 388 -10.04 5.21 -25.78
C ILE A 388 -10.18 6.07 -24.52
N TYR A 389 -10.22 5.45 -23.35
CA TYR A 389 -10.33 6.16 -22.07
C TYR A 389 -9.09 6.99 -21.75
N LEU A 390 -7.90 6.49 -22.11
CA LEU A 390 -6.64 7.21 -21.96
C LEU A 390 -6.63 8.47 -22.83
N LEU A 391 -7.03 8.36 -24.10
CA LEU A 391 -7.16 9.51 -24.99
C LEU A 391 -8.18 10.52 -24.46
N PHE A 392 -9.34 10.05 -24.01
CA PHE A 392 -10.37 10.89 -23.39
C PHE A 392 -9.83 11.63 -22.16
N SER A 393 -9.10 10.92 -21.29
CA SER A 393 -8.47 11.49 -20.10
C SER A 393 -7.43 12.54 -20.45
N MET A 394 -6.60 12.31 -21.49
CA MET A 394 -5.63 13.28 -21.98
C MET A 394 -6.32 14.56 -22.51
N VAL A 395 -7.42 14.41 -23.26
CA VAL A 395 -8.21 15.55 -23.75
C VAL A 395 -8.80 16.35 -22.59
N ILE A 396 -9.35 15.68 -21.57
CA ILE A 396 -9.87 16.35 -20.38
C ILE A 396 -8.75 17.08 -19.63
N GLN A 397 -7.60 16.44 -19.41
CA GLN A 397 -6.46 17.08 -18.73
C GLN A 397 -5.95 18.29 -19.52
N PHE A 398 -5.91 18.20 -20.85
CA PHE A 398 -5.57 19.34 -21.71
C PHE A 398 -6.60 20.47 -21.56
N ALA A 399 -7.90 20.15 -21.59
CA ALA A 399 -8.97 21.12 -21.38
C ALA A 399 -8.89 21.77 -19.98
N ILE A 400 -8.54 21.01 -18.93
CA ILE A 400 -8.32 21.55 -17.58
C ILE A 400 -7.16 22.54 -17.55
N LYS A 401 -6.06 22.23 -18.24
CA LYS A 401 -4.91 23.16 -18.34
C LYS A 401 -5.28 24.44 -19.08
N LEU A 402 -6.19 24.38 -20.05
CA LEU A 402 -6.63 25.53 -20.84
C LEU A 402 -7.72 26.38 -20.16
N LEU A 403 -8.71 25.72 -19.56
CA LEU A 403 -9.96 26.34 -19.07
C LEU A 403 -10.05 26.41 -17.54
N GLY A 404 -9.13 25.75 -16.82
CA GLY A 404 -9.16 25.62 -15.37
C GLY A 404 -9.82 24.33 -14.88
N PRO A 405 -9.86 24.11 -13.55
CA PRO A 405 -10.32 22.85 -12.95
C PRO A 405 -11.82 22.62 -13.21
N MET A 406 -12.13 21.48 -13.83
CA MET A 406 -13.51 21.05 -14.07
C MET A 406 -13.96 20.08 -12.97
N LYS A 407 -15.04 20.40 -12.27
CA LYS A 407 -15.52 19.61 -11.12
C LYS A 407 -15.83 18.15 -11.46
N PHE A 408 -16.23 17.83 -12.70
CA PHE A 408 -16.50 16.44 -13.07
C PHE A 408 -15.23 15.60 -13.19
N ALA A 409 -14.06 16.21 -13.40
CA ALA A 409 -12.80 15.47 -13.54
C ALA A 409 -12.40 14.78 -12.23
N THR A 410 -12.78 15.32 -11.08
CA THR A 410 -12.58 14.66 -9.77
C THR A 410 -13.52 13.46 -9.56
N MET A 411 -14.52 13.29 -10.44
CA MET A 411 -15.42 12.12 -10.43
C MET A 411 -14.94 11.00 -11.35
N LEU A 412 -13.97 11.26 -12.23
CA LEU A 412 -13.44 10.27 -13.16
C LEU A 412 -12.24 9.54 -12.55
N PRO A 413 -12.11 8.21 -12.74
CA PRO A 413 -10.92 7.48 -12.29
C PRO A 413 -9.69 7.87 -13.10
N ASN A 414 -8.52 7.85 -12.48
CA ASN A 414 -7.26 7.91 -13.22
C ASN A 414 -7.13 6.68 -14.15
N PRO A 415 -6.61 6.78 -15.39
CA PRO A 415 -6.37 5.61 -16.24
C PRO A 415 -5.60 4.47 -15.55
N SER A 416 -4.61 4.81 -14.70
CA SER A 416 -3.87 3.83 -13.90
C SER A 416 -4.77 3.01 -12.98
N PHE A 417 -5.89 3.56 -12.51
CA PHE A 417 -6.87 2.84 -11.69
C PHE A 417 -7.49 1.69 -12.48
N LEU A 418 -7.98 1.96 -13.69
CA LEU A 418 -8.58 0.93 -14.54
C LEU A 418 -7.54 -0.13 -14.92
N TYR A 419 -6.34 0.30 -15.29
CA TYR A 419 -5.25 -0.63 -15.62
C TYR A 419 -4.91 -1.54 -14.43
N PHE A 420 -4.76 -0.96 -13.24
CA PHE A 420 -4.41 -1.68 -12.03
C PHE A 420 -5.42 -2.79 -11.67
N TYR A 421 -6.72 -2.49 -11.71
CA TYR A 421 -7.76 -3.44 -11.28
C TYR A 421 -8.16 -4.47 -12.35
N PHE A 422 -8.01 -4.17 -13.64
CA PHE A 422 -8.55 -5.02 -14.71
C PHE A 422 -7.50 -5.68 -15.60
N HIS A 423 -6.24 -5.24 -15.57
CA HIS A 423 -5.22 -5.76 -16.49
C HIS A 423 -3.82 -5.93 -15.88
N HIS A 424 -3.53 -5.27 -14.76
CA HIS A 424 -2.24 -5.38 -14.10
C HIS A 424 -2.07 -6.73 -13.39
N TRP A 425 -0.83 -7.22 -13.29
CA TRP A 425 -0.48 -8.42 -12.55
C TRP A 425 0.18 -8.02 -11.23
N THR A 426 -0.59 -7.96 -10.14
CA THR A 426 -0.09 -7.51 -8.84
C THR A 426 -0.26 -8.61 -7.80
N PHE A 427 0.87 -9.19 -7.38
CA PHE A 427 0.94 -10.16 -6.29
C PHE A 427 2.01 -9.72 -5.32
N PHE A 428 1.82 -10.06 -4.06
CA PHE A 428 2.74 -9.64 -3.03
C PHE A 428 3.26 -10.83 -2.22
N ASN A 429 4.52 -10.73 -1.80
CA ASN A 429 5.18 -11.73 -0.96
C ASN A 429 4.96 -11.38 0.51
N SER A 430 4.27 -12.25 1.25
CA SER A 430 3.98 -12.10 2.68
C SER A 430 4.79 -13.04 3.58
N THR A 431 5.83 -13.67 3.04
CA THR A 431 6.70 -14.59 3.79
C THR A 431 7.28 -13.95 5.04
N LYS A 432 7.65 -12.67 5.00
CA LYS A 432 8.16 -11.96 6.18
C LYS A 432 7.10 -11.87 7.29
N SER A 433 5.87 -11.52 6.94
CA SER A 433 4.76 -11.47 7.89
C SER A 433 4.46 -12.84 8.50
N LEU A 434 4.52 -13.91 7.70
CA LEU A 434 4.38 -15.29 8.20
C LEU A 434 5.49 -15.65 9.19
N LEU A 435 6.76 -15.43 8.82
CA LEU A 435 7.91 -15.86 9.61
C LEU A 435 8.14 -15.01 10.87
N MET A 436 8.02 -13.68 10.77
CA MET A 436 8.37 -12.77 11.86
C MET A 436 7.20 -12.44 12.78
N LEU A 437 5.97 -12.41 12.24
CA LEU A 437 4.77 -12.15 13.05
C LEU A 437 4.03 -13.43 13.42
N GLY A 438 4.39 -14.58 12.85
CA GLY A 438 3.60 -15.81 12.97
C GLY A 438 2.20 -15.65 12.36
N TYR A 439 2.01 -14.69 11.45
CA TYR A 439 0.70 -14.39 10.91
C TYR A 439 0.26 -15.49 9.94
N LYS A 440 -0.88 -16.10 10.25
CA LYS A 440 -1.65 -16.96 9.35
C LYS A 440 -3.08 -16.39 9.27
N PRO A 441 -3.69 -16.31 8.08
CA PRO A 441 -5.10 -15.94 7.96
C PRO A 441 -5.99 -16.88 8.81
N ASP A 442 -6.90 -16.31 9.58
CA ASP A 442 -7.85 -17.08 10.41
C ASP A 442 -8.91 -17.77 9.55
N LEU A 443 -9.31 -17.10 8.46
CA LEU A 443 -10.36 -17.57 7.56
C LEU A 443 -9.77 -17.86 6.19
N GLU A 444 -10.12 -19.01 5.65
CA GLU A 444 -9.83 -19.34 4.25
C GLU A 444 -10.69 -18.48 3.31
N PHE A 445 -10.29 -18.40 2.04
CA PHE A 445 -10.98 -17.58 1.05
C PHE A 445 -12.48 -17.90 0.93
N ASN A 446 -12.86 -19.18 0.89
CA ASN A 446 -14.26 -19.58 0.77
C ASN A 446 -15.10 -19.16 1.98
N GLU A 447 -14.52 -19.18 3.18
CA GLU A 447 -15.16 -18.73 4.40
C GLU A 447 -15.34 -17.21 4.40
N CYS A 448 -14.31 -16.47 3.97
CA CYS A 448 -14.36 -15.02 3.79
C CYS A 448 -15.50 -14.62 2.83
N ILE A 449 -15.60 -15.30 1.69
CA ILE A 449 -16.66 -15.09 0.70
C ILE A 449 -18.04 -15.39 1.29
N SER A 450 -18.21 -16.51 2.00
CA SER A 450 -19.46 -16.88 2.66
C SER A 450 -19.93 -15.81 3.65
N LYS A 451 -19.00 -15.31 4.48
CA LYS A 451 -19.26 -14.29 5.49
C LYS A 451 -19.67 -12.96 4.87
N CYS A 452 -18.97 -12.57 3.80
CA CYS A 452 -19.23 -11.34 3.03
C CYS A 452 -20.48 -11.44 2.13
N ALA A 453 -20.93 -12.64 1.78
CA ALA A 453 -21.93 -12.85 0.75
C ALA A 453 -23.22 -12.07 1.01
N LYS A 454 -23.69 -12.04 2.27
CA LYS A 454 -24.89 -11.31 2.63
C LYS A 454 -24.75 -9.81 2.33
N HIS A 455 -23.65 -9.20 2.78
CA HIS A 455 -23.36 -7.78 2.58
C HIS A 455 -23.43 -7.40 1.10
N TYR A 456 -22.59 -8.03 0.26
CA TYR A 456 -22.53 -7.66 -1.16
C TYR A 456 -23.80 -8.04 -1.94
N ARG A 457 -24.46 -9.15 -1.62
CA ARG A 457 -25.69 -9.57 -2.32
C ARG A 457 -26.88 -8.65 -2.03
N GLU A 458 -26.93 -8.07 -0.84
CA GLU A 458 -27.97 -7.12 -0.44
C GLU A 458 -27.65 -5.68 -0.85
N PHE A 459 -26.38 -5.38 -1.12
CA PHE A 459 -25.88 -4.08 -1.58
C PHE A 459 -26.53 -3.63 -2.89
N ARG A 460 -27.00 -2.37 -2.91
CA ARG A 460 -27.71 -1.73 -4.02
C ARG A 460 -26.92 -0.51 -4.51
N LYS A 461 -27.26 -0.01 -5.69
CA LYS A 461 -26.65 1.21 -6.25
C LYS A 461 -26.71 2.41 -5.30
N ASN A 462 -27.82 2.58 -4.59
CA ASN A 462 -28.02 3.71 -3.67
C ASN A 462 -27.19 3.59 -2.38
N ASP A 463 -26.62 2.41 -2.11
CA ASP A 463 -25.76 2.18 -0.95
C ASP A 463 -24.31 2.61 -1.24
N VAL A 464 -23.96 2.83 -2.52
CA VAL A 464 -22.65 3.34 -2.94
C VAL A 464 -22.57 4.83 -2.61
N ARG A 465 -21.85 5.16 -1.55
CA ARG A 465 -21.67 6.55 -1.11
C ARG A 465 -20.63 7.28 -1.94
N LEU A 466 -19.57 6.58 -2.29
CA LEU A 466 -18.39 7.11 -2.95
C LEU A 466 -17.78 6.02 -3.83
N PHE A 467 -17.33 6.36 -5.03
CA PHE A 467 -16.56 5.43 -5.84
C PHE A 467 -15.16 5.22 -5.25
N SER A 468 -14.60 4.02 -5.41
CA SER A 468 -13.33 3.66 -4.76
C SER A 468 -12.11 4.46 -5.22
N TRP A 469 -12.20 5.16 -6.36
CA TRP A 469 -11.18 6.09 -6.85
C TRP A 469 -11.35 7.52 -6.35
N GLN A 470 -12.48 7.89 -5.74
CA GLN A 470 -12.69 9.25 -5.29
C GLN A 470 -12.07 9.50 -3.92
N ASN A 471 -11.99 10.78 -3.55
CA ASN A 471 -11.47 11.21 -2.26
C ASN A 471 -12.24 10.60 -1.07
N SER A 472 -11.60 9.73 -0.28
CA SER A 472 -12.25 9.07 0.85
C SER A 472 -12.62 10.01 2.01
N MET A 473 -12.01 11.20 2.06
CA MET A 473 -12.24 12.23 3.08
C MET A 473 -13.12 13.36 2.54
N THR A 474 -14.23 13.01 1.89
CA THR A 474 -15.24 14.02 1.50
C THR A 474 -15.96 14.54 2.74
N LYS A 475 -16.12 15.87 2.83
CA LYS A 475 -17.01 16.44 3.84
C LYS A 475 -18.40 15.93 3.50
N ASP A 476 -19.07 15.30 4.46
CA ASP A 476 -20.53 15.13 4.40
C ASP A 476 -21.11 16.48 3.95
N LYS A 477 -21.60 16.52 2.71
CA LYS A 477 -22.65 17.48 2.41
C LYS A 477 -23.76 17.06 3.36
N ASN A 478 -24.03 17.93 4.33
CA ASN A 478 -25.13 17.80 5.26
C ASN A 478 -26.31 17.06 4.62
N THR A 479 -26.88 16.15 5.40
CA THR A 479 -28.24 15.63 5.32
C THR A 479 -29.28 16.75 5.24
N SER A 480 -29.27 17.51 4.15
CA SER A 480 -30.20 18.58 3.84
C SER A 480 -30.30 18.93 2.35
N ASP A 481 -29.68 18.18 1.44
CA ASP A 481 -29.98 18.30 0.00
C ASP A 481 -30.80 17.10 -0.46
N THR A 482 -32.11 17.30 -0.34
CA THR A 482 -33.19 16.66 -1.09
C THR A 482 -32.78 15.96 -2.38
N HIS A 483 -33.27 14.73 -2.54
CA HIS A 483 -33.66 14.10 -3.79
C HIS A 483 -33.56 15.02 -5.02
N MET A 484 -32.48 14.91 -5.78
CA MET A 484 -32.56 15.06 -7.23
C MET A 484 -32.37 13.69 -7.86
N CYS A 485 -33.48 12.97 -7.97
CA CYS A 485 -33.67 12.06 -9.09
C CYS A 485 -33.49 12.88 -10.38
N VAL A 486 -32.38 12.67 -11.08
CA VAL A 486 -32.38 12.85 -12.53
C VAL A 486 -32.94 11.55 -13.08
N ARG A 487 -34.14 11.65 -13.65
CA ARG A 487 -34.79 10.60 -14.43
C ARG A 487 -34.00 10.27 -15.69
#